data_AF-A0A375IVX3-F1
#
_entry.id   AF-A0A375IVX3-F1
#
_cell.length_a   1.000
_cell.length_b   1.000
_cell.length_c   1.000
_cell.angle_alpha   90.00
_cell.angle_beta   90.00
_cell.angle_gamma   90.00
#
_symmetry.space_group_name_H-M   'P 1'
#
loop_
_entity.id
_entity.type
_entity.pdbx_description
1 polymer ?
#
loop_
_entity_poly.entity_id
_entity_poly.type
_entity_poly.pdbx_seq_one_letter_code
_entity_poly.pdbx_strand_id
1 'polypeptide(L)'
;MRDSASTRPSAACFEGGEKVVPLMPTSRTSALRGEGTPSVGASVLKCESPGEAEWMRPGVWDKIKDHPCYSEEAHHHYARMHVAVAPACNIQCNYCNRKYDCSNESRPGVTSRKLTPEQAVKKVMVVASRIPQLTVVGIAGPGDSLASPGTTFETFRLLKERAPDIKLCLSTNGLALPDFVDDICRYNIDHVTITINMIDPIVGARIYPWIFWNRRRLTGTDAACVLHERQMRGLEMLTERGVLTKINSVLIPGINDKHLIEVNRAVKQRGAFLHNIMPLISDPSHGTYFGLHGPRGPTSRELRTVQEACSGGLKLMRHCRQCRADAVGLLDEDRGAEFSLESIEQMDIGYDRNIRQEYQVRMETELMAQREAKREVPALTQVRKATGALKVNIAVATKGRGRVNGHFGNISELKIFEVSASGVHFVGYRRVELYCQGGYGDDERLVRIIRAINDCHAIFVAKIGICPRKELADAGIESVEQYAGEIVEVAARSWFNDYSSRVAGGGSLRKHCDETHDQAKGV
;
A
#
# COMPACT_ATOMS: atom_id res chain seq x y z
N MET A 1 -18.94 41.50 41.46
CA MET A 1 -18.25 41.40 42.77
C MET A 1 -18.68 40.11 43.44
N ARG A 2 -17.77 39.13 43.49
CA ARG A 2 -17.55 38.08 44.52
C ARG A 2 -16.83 36.91 43.85
N ASP A 3 -15.64 36.63 44.39
CA ASP A 3 -14.71 35.56 44.04
C ASP A 3 -15.29 34.17 44.26
N SER A 4 -14.82 33.19 43.49
CA SER A 4 -14.49 31.87 44.03
C SER A 4 -13.66 31.01 43.06
N ALA A 5 -12.45 30.69 43.51
CA ALA A 5 -11.72 29.43 43.36
C ALA A 5 -11.32 28.93 41.95
N SER A 6 -10.02 29.09 41.65
CA SER A 6 -9.30 28.31 40.65
C SER A 6 -8.98 26.90 41.19
N THR A 7 -9.43 25.87 40.49
CA THR A 7 -8.95 24.49 40.65
C THR A 7 -8.07 24.14 39.45
N ARG A 8 -6.75 24.04 39.69
CA ARG A 8 -5.79 23.45 38.75
C ARG A 8 -5.92 21.92 38.81
N PRO A 9 -5.89 21.19 37.68
CA PRO A 9 -5.68 19.75 37.71
C PRO A 9 -4.18 19.45 37.95
N SER A 10 -3.94 18.45 38.80
CA SER A 10 -2.65 18.01 39.33
C SER A 10 -1.77 17.34 38.26
N ALA A 11 -0.48 17.71 38.28
CA ALA A 11 0.60 16.96 37.67
C ALA A 11 0.94 15.74 38.56
N ALA A 12 0.90 14.54 37.99
CA ALA A 12 1.44 13.33 38.60
C ALA A 12 1.84 12.34 37.48
N CYS A 13 2.95 12.62 36.81
CA CYS A 13 3.72 11.57 36.15
C CYS A 13 4.75 11.12 37.18
N PHE A 14 4.47 10.01 37.86
CA PHE A 14 5.40 9.39 38.80
C PHE A 14 6.59 8.80 38.03
N GLU A 15 7.79 9.21 38.44
CA GLU A 15 9.01 8.43 38.36
C GLU A 15 8.83 7.15 39.18
N GLY A 16 9.24 6.00 38.64
CA GLY A 16 9.22 4.74 39.37
C GLY A 16 9.43 3.53 38.46
N GLY A 17 10.68 3.09 38.36
CA GLY A 17 11.01 1.83 37.70
C GLY A 17 10.55 0.66 38.54
N GLU A 18 9.68 -0.18 38.00
CA GLU A 18 9.46 -1.54 38.48
C GLU A 18 9.52 -2.53 37.32
N LYS A 19 10.30 -3.58 37.55
CA LYS A 19 10.60 -4.68 36.64
C LYS A 19 9.30 -5.42 36.28
N VAL A 20 9.04 -5.54 34.99
CA VAL A 20 8.01 -6.43 34.45
C VAL A 20 8.38 -7.88 34.73
N VAL A 21 7.64 -8.53 35.63
CA VAL A 21 7.70 -9.98 35.87
C VAL A 21 6.76 -10.68 34.86
N PRO A 22 7.18 -11.70 34.09
CA PRO A 22 6.29 -12.41 33.18
C PRO A 22 5.39 -13.38 33.94
N LEU A 23 4.07 -13.27 33.73
CA LEU A 23 3.09 -14.27 34.16
C LEU A 23 3.23 -15.53 33.28
N MET A 24 3.63 -16.64 33.91
CA MET A 24 3.70 -17.97 33.30
C MET A 24 2.30 -18.56 33.06
N PRO A 25 2.07 -19.33 31.97
CA PRO A 25 0.86 -20.11 31.80
C PRO A 25 0.95 -21.42 32.59
N THR A 26 -0.08 -21.70 33.40
CA THR A 26 -0.24 -22.96 34.11
C THR A 26 -0.60 -24.08 33.13
N SER A 27 0.29 -25.06 33.01
CA SER A 27 0.06 -26.35 32.36
C SER A 27 -0.94 -27.21 33.14
N ARG A 28 -1.94 -27.77 32.46
CA ARG A 28 -2.61 -29.01 32.89
C ARG A 28 -2.41 -30.09 31.83
N THR A 29 -1.60 -31.07 32.22
CA THR A 29 -1.40 -32.36 31.57
C THR A 29 -2.63 -33.26 31.76
N SER A 30 -3.07 -33.91 30.69
CA SER A 30 -3.74 -35.21 30.77
C SER A 30 -3.17 -36.12 29.70
N ALA A 31 -2.44 -37.15 30.16
CA ALA A 31 -1.84 -38.19 29.36
C ALA A 31 -2.90 -39.20 28.91
N LEU A 32 -2.81 -39.67 27.66
CA LEU A 32 -3.28 -40.99 27.25
C LEU A 32 -2.23 -41.61 26.33
N ARG A 33 -1.75 -42.79 26.73
CA ARG A 33 -0.90 -43.71 25.97
C ARG A 33 -1.76 -44.51 24.98
N GLY A 34 -1.17 -44.89 23.84
CA GLY A 34 -1.69 -45.91 22.94
C GLY A 34 -0.73 -46.12 21.76
N GLU A 35 -0.21 -47.34 21.63
CA GLU A 35 0.93 -47.77 20.82
C GLU A 35 0.63 -47.96 19.31
N GLY A 36 1.70 -48.03 18.49
CA GLY A 36 1.70 -48.84 17.26
C GLY A 36 2.24 -48.16 15.99
N THR A 37 3.52 -48.40 15.68
CA THR A 37 4.10 -48.24 14.32
C THR A 37 3.77 -49.47 13.45
N PRO A 38 3.71 -49.33 12.11
CA PRO A 38 4.90 -49.62 11.32
C PRO A 38 5.19 -48.62 10.19
N SER A 39 6.48 -48.62 9.84
CA SER A 39 7.18 -47.93 8.76
C SER A 39 6.52 -47.99 7.38
N VAL A 40 6.72 -46.93 6.58
CA VAL A 40 7.33 -46.91 5.22
C VAL A 40 7.06 -45.54 4.59
N GLY A 41 8.07 -44.93 3.97
CA GLY A 41 7.87 -43.88 2.96
C GLY A 41 8.71 -42.63 3.19
N ALA A 42 9.76 -42.48 2.38
CA ALA A 42 10.64 -41.32 2.35
C ALA A 42 9.85 -40.00 2.23
N SER A 43 9.98 -39.12 3.23
CA SER A 43 9.43 -37.78 3.18
C SER A 43 10.29 -36.91 2.27
N VAL A 44 9.90 -36.84 0.99
CA VAL A 44 10.32 -35.75 0.10
C VAL A 44 9.73 -34.48 0.69
N LEU A 45 10.59 -33.64 1.28
CA LEU A 45 10.26 -32.28 1.71
C LEU A 45 9.79 -31.48 0.49
N LYS A 46 8.47 -31.47 0.27
CA LYS A 46 7.79 -30.51 -0.59
C LYS A 46 7.77 -29.16 0.11
N CYS A 47 8.75 -28.32 -0.21
CA CYS A 47 8.62 -26.88 -0.01
C CYS A 47 7.66 -26.35 -1.07
N GLU A 48 6.37 -26.36 -0.74
CA GLU A 48 5.34 -25.63 -1.47
C GLU A 48 5.13 -24.29 -0.76
N SER A 49 5.26 -23.19 -1.51
CA SER A 49 4.82 -21.86 -1.06
C SER A 49 3.30 -21.90 -0.99
N PRO A 50 2.65 -21.74 0.18
CA PRO A 50 1.21 -21.92 0.22
C PRO A 50 0.52 -20.73 -0.45
N GLY A 51 -0.58 -21.00 -1.16
CA GLY A 51 -1.39 -19.95 -1.76
C GLY A 51 -1.93 -19.02 -0.68
N GLU A 52 -2.19 -17.74 -1.00
CA GLU A 52 -2.61 -16.74 0.00
C GLU A 52 -3.77 -17.23 0.89
N ALA A 53 -4.67 -18.05 0.35
CA ALA A 53 -5.82 -18.63 1.06
C ALA A 53 -5.47 -19.60 2.21
N GLU A 54 -4.32 -20.29 2.19
CA GLU A 54 -4.01 -21.40 3.11
C GLU A 54 -3.61 -20.94 4.52
N TRP A 55 -3.34 -19.65 4.74
CA TRP A 55 -2.93 -19.08 6.03
C TRP A 55 -4.01 -18.24 6.71
N MET A 56 -5.19 -18.07 6.10
CA MET A 56 -6.20 -17.13 6.56
C MET A 56 -7.33 -17.79 7.35
N ARG A 57 -7.84 -17.09 8.38
CA ARG A 57 -9.04 -17.52 9.11
C ARG A 57 -10.23 -17.62 8.14
N PRO A 58 -11.15 -18.58 8.35
CA PRO A 58 -12.38 -18.69 7.55
C PRO A 58 -13.13 -17.35 7.49
N GLY A 59 -13.54 -16.92 6.29
CA GLY A 59 -14.30 -15.67 6.05
C GLY A 59 -13.46 -14.40 5.82
N VAL A 60 -12.14 -14.39 6.14
CA VAL A 60 -11.27 -13.24 5.81
C VAL A 60 -11.04 -13.14 4.30
N TRP A 61 -10.92 -14.29 3.62
CA TRP A 61 -10.69 -14.34 2.17
C TRP A 61 -11.81 -13.65 1.38
N ASP A 62 -13.07 -13.90 1.74
CA ASP A 62 -14.24 -13.33 1.04
C ASP A 62 -14.30 -11.80 1.15
N LYS A 63 -13.77 -11.25 2.25
CA LYS A 63 -13.66 -9.79 2.43
C LYS A 63 -12.60 -9.19 1.51
N ILE A 64 -11.46 -9.86 1.32
CA ILE A 64 -10.30 -9.28 0.62
C ILE A 64 -10.18 -9.65 -0.86
N LYS A 65 -10.77 -10.76 -1.33
CA LYS A 65 -10.51 -11.31 -2.68
C LYS A 65 -10.84 -10.34 -3.82
N ASP A 66 -11.79 -9.44 -3.59
CA ASP A 66 -12.24 -8.44 -4.58
C ASP A 66 -11.83 -7.01 -4.20
N HIS A 67 -11.01 -6.83 -3.15
CA HIS A 67 -10.62 -5.51 -2.66
C HIS A 67 -9.25 -5.10 -3.21
N PRO A 68 -9.15 -4.10 -4.10
CA PRO A 68 -7.90 -3.73 -4.79
C PRO A 68 -6.73 -3.38 -3.84
N CYS A 69 -7.01 -2.80 -2.68
CA CYS A 69 -5.96 -2.46 -1.72
C CYS A 69 -5.52 -3.62 -0.80
N TYR A 70 -6.31 -4.69 -0.65
CA TYR A 70 -6.03 -5.76 0.32
C TYR A 70 -5.54 -7.06 -0.35
N SER A 71 -5.86 -7.25 -1.63
CA SER A 71 -5.36 -8.36 -2.46
C SER A 71 -4.48 -7.84 -3.60
N GLU A 72 -3.32 -8.47 -3.78
CA GLU A 72 -2.39 -8.16 -4.86
C GLU A 72 -2.94 -8.64 -6.21
N GLU A 73 -3.77 -9.68 -6.26
CA GLU A 73 -4.39 -10.07 -7.52
C GLU A 73 -5.56 -9.14 -7.88
N ALA A 74 -6.34 -8.75 -6.86
CA ALA A 74 -7.58 -7.99 -7.05
C ALA A 74 -7.36 -6.66 -7.77
N HIS A 75 -6.23 -5.99 -7.56
CA HIS A 75 -6.03 -4.65 -8.11
C HIS A 75 -5.91 -4.57 -9.63
N HIS A 76 -5.68 -5.70 -10.30
CA HIS A 76 -5.66 -5.77 -11.76
C HIS A 76 -7.05 -5.91 -12.38
N HIS A 77 -8.04 -6.32 -11.59
CA HIS A 77 -9.34 -6.75 -12.11
C HIS A 77 -10.51 -5.97 -11.51
N TYR A 78 -10.36 -5.52 -10.27
CA TYR A 78 -11.38 -4.81 -9.54
C TYR A 78 -11.04 -3.32 -9.42
N ALA A 79 -12.05 -2.49 -9.63
CA ALA A 79 -11.97 -1.06 -9.52
C ALA A 79 -12.41 -0.60 -8.14
N ARG A 80 -11.93 0.57 -7.75
CA ARG A 80 -12.36 1.29 -6.56
C ARG A 80 -12.76 2.70 -6.90
N MET A 81 -13.47 3.33 -5.98
CA MET A 81 -13.80 4.73 -6.07
C MET A 81 -13.64 5.40 -4.71
N HIS A 82 -13.10 6.61 -4.67
CA HIS A 82 -13.13 7.46 -3.49
C HIS A 82 -14.13 8.61 -3.65
N VAL A 83 -14.81 8.98 -2.56
CA VAL A 83 -15.71 10.15 -2.52
C VAL A 83 -15.22 11.19 -1.53
N ALA A 84 -15.08 12.43 -2.02
CA ALA A 84 -14.51 13.56 -1.29
C ALA A 84 -15.56 14.28 -0.41
N VAL A 85 -16.07 13.59 0.62
CA VAL A 85 -17.13 14.08 1.52
C VAL A 85 -16.65 14.52 2.90
N ALA A 86 -15.36 14.37 3.21
CA ALA A 86 -14.81 14.63 4.54
C ALA A 86 -13.81 15.79 4.52
N PRO A 87 -14.24 17.07 4.52
CA PRO A 87 -13.35 18.21 4.32
C PRO A 87 -12.56 18.64 5.56
N ALA A 88 -13.02 18.31 6.77
CA ALA A 88 -12.37 18.74 8.00
C ALA A 88 -11.27 17.75 8.42
N CYS A 89 -10.26 18.23 9.15
CA CYS A 89 -9.25 17.38 9.79
C CYS A 89 -8.93 17.90 11.20
N ASN A 90 -8.86 16.97 12.14
CA ASN A 90 -8.64 17.20 13.58
C ASN A 90 -7.16 17.10 14.00
N ILE A 91 -6.24 16.86 13.08
CA ILE A 91 -4.79 16.92 13.33
C ILE A 91 -4.08 17.80 12.29
N GLN A 92 -2.84 18.16 12.55
CA GLN A 92 -1.92 18.68 11.55
C GLN A 92 -0.69 17.78 11.48
N CYS A 93 -0.35 17.31 10.28
CA CYS A 93 0.91 16.61 10.01
C CYS A 93 1.90 17.58 9.37
N ASN A 94 3.19 17.46 9.68
CA ASN A 94 4.23 18.28 9.06
C ASN A 94 4.43 17.99 7.55
N TYR A 95 4.00 16.82 7.08
CA TYR A 95 4.02 16.44 5.66
C TYR A 95 2.71 16.74 4.93
N CYS A 96 1.78 17.49 5.54
CA CYS A 96 0.47 17.80 4.96
C CYS A 96 0.28 19.31 4.77
N ASN A 97 -0.42 19.69 3.71
CA ASN A 97 -0.87 21.05 3.46
C ASN A 97 -2.39 21.04 3.20
N ARG A 98 -3.15 21.77 4.04
CA ARG A 98 -4.63 21.76 4.05
C ARG A 98 -5.28 22.35 2.80
N LYS A 99 -4.50 22.95 1.90
CA LYS A 99 -4.97 23.35 0.57
C LYS A 99 -5.24 22.15 -0.33
N TYR A 100 -4.63 21.00 -0.02
CA TYR A 100 -4.68 19.76 -0.78
C TYR A 100 -5.40 18.66 0.00
N ASP A 101 -5.70 17.56 -0.69
CA ASP A 101 -6.21 16.33 -0.12
C ASP A 101 -5.22 15.73 0.90
N CYS A 102 -5.77 14.97 1.83
CA CYS A 102 -5.06 14.37 2.95
C CYS A 102 -3.89 13.51 2.46
N SER A 103 -2.68 13.92 2.84
CA SER A 103 -1.43 13.23 2.46
C SER A 103 -1.26 11.84 3.07
N ASN A 104 -2.16 11.42 3.97
CA ASN A 104 -2.16 10.08 4.57
C ASN A 104 -2.70 9.01 3.61
N GLU A 105 -3.59 9.37 2.69
CA GLU A 105 -4.20 8.43 1.72
C GLU A 105 -3.94 8.85 0.28
N SER A 106 -3.77 10.16 0.06
CA SER A 106 -3.52 10.74 -1.26
C SER A 106 -2.11 11.27 -1.42
N ARG A 107 -1.65 11.29 -2.67
CA ARG A 107 -0.44 12.00 -3.04
C ARG A 107 -0.58 13.50 -2.68
N PRO A 108 0.46 14.13 -2.08
CA PRO A 108 0.46 15.58 -1.85
C PRO A 108 0.24 16.38 -3.13
N GLY A 109 -0.33 17.59 -3.02
CA GLY A 109 -0.57 18.48 -4.16
C GLY A 109 -1.85 18.20 -4.96
N VAL A 110 -2.60 17.15 -4.63
CA VAL A 110 -3.88 16.83 -5.28
C VAL A 110 -5.01 17.59 -4.59
N THR A 111 -5.96 18.12 -5.35
CA THR A 111 -7.19 18.71 -4.81
C THR A 111 -8.42 18.01 -5.37
N SER A 112 -9.30 17.54 -4.49
CA SER A 112 -10.60 16.99 -4.87
C SER A 112 -11.71 18.02 -4.67
N ARG A 113 -12.69 18.04 -5.58
CA ARG A 113 -13.92 18.83 -5.40
C ARG A 113 -14.77 18.20 -4.30
N LYS A 114 -15.11 19.00 -3.29
CA LYS A 114 -15.93 18.57 -2.15
C LYS A 114 -17.34 18.21 -2.63
N LEU A 115 -17.88 17.11 -2.11
CA LEU A 115 -19.20 16.59 -2.43
C LEU A 115 -20.10 16.61 -1.20
N THR A 116 -21.41 16.83 -1.40
CA THR A 116 -22.41 16.46 -0.40
C THR A 116 -22.63 14.94 -0.41
N PRO A 117 -23.20 14.35 0.66
CA PRO A 117 -23.55 12.92 0.67
C PRO A 117 -24.40 12.49 -0.53
N GLU A 118 -25.38 13.27 -0.93
CA GLU A 118 -26.28 12.98 -2.05
C GLU A 118 -25.54 13.02 -3.39
N GLN A 119 -24.67 14.01 -3.58
CA GLN A 119 -23.82 14.12 -4.77
C GLN A 119 -22.84 12.95 -4.87
N ALA A 120 -22.23 12.56 -3.75
CA ALA A 120 -21.33 11.41 -3.69
C ALA A 120 -22.05 10.12 -4.08
N VAL A 121 -23.24 9.89 -3.53
CA VAL A 121 -24.06 8.71 -3.84
C VAL A 121 -24.47 8.73 -5.31
N LYS A 122 -24.96 9.86 -5.85
CA LYS A 122 -25.30 9.98 -7.28
C LYS A 122 -24.10 9.64 -8.16
N LYS A 123 -22.92 10.17 -7.83
CA LYS A 123 -21.67 9.87 -8.54
C LYS A 123 -21.34 8.38 -8.50
N VAL A 124 -21.44 7.74 -7.33
CA VAL A 124 -21.20 6.29 -7.20
C VAL A 124 -22.14 5.50 -8.08
N MET A 125 -23.44 5.83 -8.13
CA MET A 125 -24.40 5.10 -8.96
C MET A 125 -24.04 5.19 -10.46
N VAL A 126 -23.71 6.39 -10.94
CA VAL A 126 -23.30 6.61 -12.35
C VAL A 126 -22.01 5.87 -12.69
N VAL A 127 -21.01 5.92 -11.80
CA VAL A 127 -19.75 5.19 -11.99
C VAL A 127 -20.00 3.69 -11.99
N ALA A 128 -20.80 3.17 -11.06
CA ALA A 128 -21.07 1.75 -10.93
C ALA A 128 -21.81 1.18 -12.16
N SER A 129 -22.64 1.98 -12.83
CA SER A 129 -23.28 1.63 -14.10
C SER A 129 -22.30 1.55 -15.27
N ARG A 130 -21.25 2.39 -15.29
CA ARG A 130 -20.26 2.43 -16.39
C ARG A 130 -19.02 1.58 -16.16
N ILE A 131 -18.72 1.26 -14.90
CA ILE A 131 -17.57 0.46 -14.48
C ILE A 131 -18.10 -0.72 -13.67
N PRO A 132 -18.51 -1.82 -14.35
CA PRO A 132 -18.99 -3.03 -13.68
C PRO A 132 -17.95 -3.65 -12.73
N GLN A 133 -16.66 -3.38 -12.95
CA GLN A 133 -15.56 -3.86 -12.10
C GLN A 133 -15.46 -3.13 -10.76
N LEU A 134 -16.19 -2.02 -10.55
CA LEU A 134 -16.15 -1.29 -9.29
C LEU A 134 -16.62 -2.23 -8.18
N THR A 135 -15.83 -2.49 -7.16
CA THR A 135 -16.26 -3.34 -6.01
C THR A 135 -16.15 -2.63 -4.68
N VAL A 136 -15.35 -1.57 -4.62
CA VAL A 136 -15.05 -0.86 -3.37
C VAL A 136 -15.32 0.63 -3.52
N VAL A 137 -16.05 1.20 -2.57
CA VAL A 137 -16.18 2.66 -2.40
C VAL A 137 -15.62 3.08 -1.05
N GLY A 138 -14.73 4.06 -1.08
CA GLY A 138 -14.02 4.56 0.09
C GLY A 138 -14.23 6.03 0.39
N ILE A 139 -14.19 6.39 1.67
CA ILE A 139 -14.06 7.79 2.11
C ILE A 139 -12.63 7.99 2.64
N ALA A 140 -11.89 8.88 1.97
CA ALA A 140 -10.45 9.06 2.14
C ALA A 140 -10.00 10.52 2.32
N GLY A 141 -10.93 11.48 2.28
CA GLY A 141 -10.60 12.90 2.38
C GLY A 141 -11.68 13.82 1.83
N PRO A 142 -11.36 15.11 1.56
CA PRO A 142 -10.02 15.71 1.52
C PRO A 142 -9.27 15.87 2.87
N GLY A 143 -9.96 15.76 4.00
CA GLY A 143 -9.42 15.80 5.36
C GLY A 143 -9.38 14.43 6.02
N ASP A 144 -9.85 14.35 7.27
CA ASP A 144 -10.04 13.08 7.99
C ASP A 144 -11.53 12.71 8.04
N SER A 145 -11.83 11.47 7.68
CA SER A 145 -13.21 10.97 7.59
C SER A 145 -13.96 11.04 8.91
N LEU A 146 -13.28 10.80 10.04
CA LEU A 146 -13.88 10.80 11.37
C LEU A 146 -13.83 12.17 12.05
N ALA A 147 -13.11 13.13 11.47
CA ALA A 147 -13.25 14.55 11.80
C ALA A 147 -14.50 15.18 11.16
N SER A 148 -15.09 14.52 10.15
CA SER A 148 -16.35 14.91 9.49
C SER A 148 -17.43 13.82 9.63
N PRO A 149 -17.77 13.36 10.85
CA PRO A 149 -18.58 12.15 11.03
C PRO A 149 -19.98 12.28 10.43
N GLY A 150 -20.59 13.47 10.49
CA GLY A 150 -21.94 13.70 9.95
C GLY A 150 -22.02 13.41 8.44
N THR A 151 -21.14 14.01 7.64
CA THR A 151 -21.13 13.77 6.18
C THR A 151 -20.64 12.38 5.82
N THR A 152 -19.65 11.85 6.55
CA THR A 152 -19.09 10.51 6.33
C THR A 152 -20.14 9.42 6.53
N PHE A 153 -20.80 9.39 7.69
CA PHE A 153 -21.77 8.34 8.01
C PHE A 153 -23.08 8.48 7.25
N GLU A 154 -23.52 9.71 6.94
CA GLU A 154 -24.68 9.91 6.07
C GLU A 154 -24.43 9.37 4.65
N THR A 155 -23.23 9.58 4.11
CA THR A 155 -22.85 9.00 2.81
C THR A 155 -22.87 7.47 2.86
N PHE A 156 -22.33 6.85 3.91
CA PHE A 156 -22.37 5.39 4.05
C PHE A 156 -23.78 4.84 4.24
N ARG A 157 -24.65 5.52 4.99
CA ARG A 157 -26.06 5.15 5.14
C ARG A 157 -26.75 5.08 3.78
N LEU A 158 -26.62 6.15 2.98
CA LEU A 158 -27.22 6.23 1.66
C LEU A 158 -26.65 5.20 0.67
N LEU A 159 -25.34 4.93 0.72
CA LEU A 159 -24.71 3.91 -0.11
C LEU A 159 -25.18 2.50 0.24
N LYS A 160 -25.32 2.20 1.54
CA LYS A 160 -25.84 0.89 1.99
C LYS A 160 -27.27 0.65 1.52
N GLU A 161 -28.09 1.69 1.44
CA GLU A 161 -29.46 1.62 0.93
C GLU A 161 -29.53 1.41 -0.58
N ARG A 162 -28.65 2.06 -1.36
CA ARG A 162 -28.74 2.09 -2.83
C ARG A 162 -27.82 1.12 -3.56
N ALA A 163 -26.69 0.75 -2.96
CA ALA A 163 -25.68 -0.12 -3.55
C ALA A 163 -25.11 -1.11 -2.52
N PRO A 164 -25.94 -2.01 -1.96
CA PRO A 164 -25.55 -2.94 -0.90
C PRO A 164 -24.52 -4.00 -1.34
N ASP A 165 -24.33 -4.19 -2.66
CA ASP A 165 -23.33 -5.09 -3.24
C ASP A 165 -21.91 -4.48 -3.24
N ILE A 166 -21.78 -3.18 -2.99
CA ILE A 166 -20.48 -2.49 -2.96
C ILE A 166 -19.88 -2.56 -1.55
N LYS A 167 -18.63 -3.03 -1.47
CA LYS A 167 -17.86 -3.04 -0.22
C LYS A 167 -17.47 -1.61 0.15
N LEU A 168 -17.71 -1.23 1.40
CA LEU A 168 -17.38 0.10 1.91
C LEU A 168 -16.04 0.08 2.64
N CYS A 169 -15.24 1.13 2.45
CA CYS A 169 -13.99 1.32 3.19
C CYS A 169 -13.82 2.76 3.71
N LEU A 170 -13.00 2.91 4.74
CA LEU A 170 -12.77 4.17 5.43
C LEU A 170 -11.27 4.38 5.66
N SER A 171 -10.76 5.59 5.45
CA SER A 171 -9.43 5.98 5.91
C SER A 171 -9.53 7.04 6.98
N THR A 172 -8.72 6.91 8.04
CA THR A 172 -8.64 7.86 9.15
C THR A 172 -7.22 7.98 9.72
N ASN A 173 -6.93 9.13 10.34
CA ASN A 173 -5.77 9.32 11.20
C ASN A 173 -5.91 8.65 12.58
N GLY A 174 -7.11 8.18 12.95
CA GLY A 174 -7.35 7.40 14.16
C GLY A 174 -7.64 8.19 15.44
N LEU A 175 -7.54 9.54 15.45
CA LEU A 175 -7.77 10.33 16.68
C LEU A 175 -9.20 10.18 17.22
N ALA A 176 -10.20 10.25 16.33
CA ALA A 176 -11.62 10.12 16.67
C ALA A 176 -12.12 8.66 16.55
N LEU A 177 -11.26 7.72 16.17
CA LEU A 177 -11.67 6.35 15.84
C LEU A 177 -12.39 5.63 16.98
N PRO A 178 -11.93 5.66 18.24
CA PRO A 178 -12.60 4.94 19.33
C PRO A 178 -14.06 5.36 19.53
N ASP A 179 -14.43 6.60 19.15
CA ASP A 179 -15.77 7.15 19.36
C ASP A 179 -16.78 6.68 18.29
N PHE A 180 -16.31 6.12 17.18
CA PHE A 180 -17.14 5.80 16.01
C PHE A 180 -17.03 4.35 15.55
N VAL A 181 -16.38 3.47 16.33
CA VAL A 181 -16.25 2.05 15.97
C VAL A 181 -17.62 1.37 15.82
N ASP A 182 -18.59 1.73 16.67
CA ASP A 182 -19.93 1.14 16.60
C ASP A 182 -20.69 1.57 15.34
N ASP A 183 -20.54 2.84 14.92
CA ASP A 183 -21.08 3.31 13.63
C ASP A 183 -20.42 2.62 12.44
N ILE A 184 -19.10 2.39 12.50
CA ILE A 184 -18.37 1.64 11.47
C ILE A 184 -18.98 0.25 11.27
N CYS A 185 -19.24 -0.47 12.37
CA CYS A 185 -19.89 -1.78 12.33
C CYS A 185 -21.35 -1.70 11.90
N ARG A 186 -22.11 -0.70 12.35
CA ARG A 186 -23.52 -0.48 11.96
C ARG A 186 -23.68 -0.38 10.44
N TYR A 187 -22.75 0.29 9.75
CA TYR A 187 -22.78 0.43 8.30
C TYR A 187 -22.06 -0.70 7.55
N ASN A 188 -21.61 -1.75 8.23
CA ASN A 188 -20.89 -2.89 7.63
C ASN A 188 -19.65 -2.45 6.83
N ILE A 189 -18.86 -1.55 7.41
CA ILE A 189 -17.58 -1.14 6.83
C ILE A 189 -16.53 -2.18 7.21
N ASP A 190 -16.20 -3.05 6.26
CA ASP A 190 -15.31 -4.20 6.48
C ASP A 190 -13.83 -3.84 6.54
N HIS A 191 -13.44 -2.70 5.95
CA HIS A 191 -12.04 -2.31 5.77
C HIS A 191 -11.80 -0.90 6.27
N VAL A 192 -10.93 -0.75 7.27
CA VAL A 192 -10.53 0.54 7.82
C VAL A 192 -9.03 0.73 7.69
N THR A 193 -8.62 1.82 7.07
CA THR A 193 -7.22 2.25 7.02
C THR A 193 -6.96 3.24 8.14
N ILE A 194 -5.95 2.97 8.98
CA ILE A 194 -5.52 3.86 10.06
C ILE A 194 -4.10 4.33 9.75
N THR A 195 -3.84 5.62 9.83
CA THR A 195 -2.47 6.14 9.68
C THR A 195 -1.77 6.24 11.03
N ILE A 196 -0.74 5.43 11.25
CA ILE A 196 -0.01 5.33 12.53
C ILE A 196 1.49 5.45 12.27
N ASN A 197 2.06 6.64 12.47
CA ASN A 197 3.48 6.88 12.17
C ASN A 197 4.42 6.63 13.36
N MET A 198 3.87 6.38 14.56
CA MET A 198 4.63 6.32 15.80
C MET A 198 3.90 5.58 16.92
N ILE A 199 4.68 4.99 17.82
CA ILE A 199 4.23 4.54 19.15
C ILE A 199 4.91 5.29 20.31
N ASP A 200 5.89 6.13 20.00
CA ASP A 200 6.64 6.92 20.97
C ASP A 200 6.19 8.38 20.81
N PRO A 201 5.57 8.99 21.83
CA PRO A 201 5.14 10.38 21.78
C PRO A 201 6.24 11.38 21.45
N ILE A 202 7.50 11.11 21.79
CA ILE A 202 8.65 11.98 21.46
C ILE A 202 8.84 12.03 19.94
N VAL A 203 8.76 10.88 19.27
CA VAL A 203 8.78 10.80 17.80
C VAL A 203 7.55 11.50 17.23
N GLY A 204 6.37 11.26 17.82
CA GLY A 204 5.12 11.88 17.38
C GLY A 204 5.11 13.41 17.43
N ALA A 205 5.69 14.00 18.47
CA ALA A 205 5.79 15.47 18.61
C ALA A 205 6.59 16.13 17.47
N ARG A 206 7.52 15.40 16.84
CA ARG A 206 8.28 15.86 15.66
C ARG A 206 7.47 15.77 14.37
N ILE A 207 6.44 14.93 14.32
CA ILE A 207 5.62 14.65 13.13
C ILE A 207 4.36 15.52 13.13
N TYR A 208 3.73 15.72 14.28
CA TYR A 208 2.44 16.38 14.42
C TYR A 208 2.57 17.66 15.26
N PRO A 209 2.51 18.85 14.64
CA PRO A 209 2.56 20.11 15.39
C PRO A 209 1.44 20.27 16.41
N TRP A 210 0.25 19.77 16.08
CA TRP A 210 -0.91 19.85 16.96
C TRP A 210 -1.99 18.83 16.61
N ILE A 211 -2.82 18.52 17.61
CA ILE A 211 -4.11 17.86 17.46
C ILE A 211 -5.23 18.72 18.06
N PHE A 212 -6.46 18.54 17.59
CA PHE A 212 -7.65 19.16 18.14
C PHE A 212 -8.54 18.07 18.76
N TRP A 213 -8.52 17.99 20.08
CA TRP A 213 -9.22 16.96 20.85
C TRP A 213 -9.89 17.57 22.08
N ASN A 214 -11.07 17.08 22.44
CA ASN A 214 -11.87 17.60 23.56
C ASN A 214 -12.02 19.13 23.56
N ARG A 215 -12.32 19.69 22.37
CA ARG A 215 -12.50 21.14 22.14
C ARG A 215 -11.26 21.98 22.45
N ARG A 216 -10.07 21.37 22.52
CA ARG A 216 -8.80 22.04 22.79
C ARG A 216 -7.76 21.66 21.76
N ARG A 217 -6.86 22.60 21.46
CA ARG A 217 -5.66 22.31 20.68
C ARG A 217 -4.56 21.88 21.63
N LEU A 218 -4.04 20.68 21.42
CA LEU A 218 -2.88 20.14 22.13
C LEU A 218 -1.66 20.20 21.20
N THR A 219 -0.47 20.38 21.77
CA THR A 219 0.81 20.42 21.05
C THR A 219 1.86 19.55 21.74
N GLY A 220 2.99 19.34 21.07
CA GLY A 220 4.15 18.64 21.66
C GLY A 220 3.87 17.18 22.03
N THR A 221 4.57 16.69 23.05
CA THR A 221 4.50 15.29 23.50
C THR A 221 3.11 14.92 24.01
N ASP A 222 2.39 15.85 24.66
CA ASP A 222 1.03 15.60 25.17
C ASP A 222 0.05 15.32 24.03
N ALA A 223 0.14 16.09 22.94
CA ALA A 223 -0.65 15.85 21.73
C ALA A 223 -0.36 14.48 21.13
N ALA A 224 0.92 14.12 21.04
CA ALA A 224 1.34 12.84 20.50
C ALA A 224 0.84 11.68 21.38
N CYS A 225 0.95 11.80 22.71
CA CYS A 225 0.48 10.80 23.67
C CYS A 225 -1.01 10.51 23.47
N VAL A 226 -1.85 11.54 23.45
CA VAL A 226 -3.29 11.39 23.19
C VAL A 226 -3.57 10.74 21.83
N LEU A 227 -2.86 11.18 20.77
CA LEU A 227 -3.05 10.60 19.44
C LEU A 227 -2.70 9.11 19.43
N HIS A 228 -1.56 8.73 20.02
CA HIS A 228 -1.11 7.35 20.13
C HIS A 228 -2.13 6.47 20.86
N GLU A 229 -2.56 6.88 22.05
CA GLU A 229 -3.53 6.13 22.87
C GLU A 229 -4.83 5.88 22.11
N ARG A 230 -5.35 6.91 21.44
CA ARG A 230 -6.61 6.78 20.68
C ARG A 230 -6.46 5.92 19.44
N GLN A 231 -5.33 6.01 18.72
CA GLN A 231 -5.04 5.14 17.58
C GLN A 231 -4.94 3.66 18.00
N MET A 232 -4.18 3.36 19.06
CA MET A 232 -4.03 1.99 19.55
C MET A 232 -5.36 1.42 20.04
N ARG A 233 -6.11 2.21 20.81
CA ARG A 233 -7.43 1.80 21.31
C ARG A 233 -8.41 1.54 20.18
N GLY A 234 -8.44 2.42 19.18
CA GLY A 234 -9.32 2.26 18.02
C GLY A 234 -8.97 1.03 17.18
N LEU A 235 -7.67 0.73 17.02
CA LEU A 235 -7.21 -0.49 16.35
C LEU A 235 -7.69 -1.75 17.09
N GLU A 236 -7.46 -1.82 18.41
CA GLU A 236 -7.89 -2.95 19.24
C GLU A 236 -9.41 -3.16 19.15
N MET A 237 -10.19 -2.08 19.26
CA MET A 237 -11.65 -2.11 19.17
C MET A 237 -12.17 -2.59 17.81
N LEU A 238 -11.50 -2.25 16.71
CA LEU A 238 -11.84 -2.75 15.36
C LEU A 238 -11.52 -4.23 15.21
N THR A 239 -10.35 -4.65 15.71
CA THR A 239 -9.92 -6.04 15.69
C THR A 239 -10.86 -6.93 16.50
N GLU A 240 -11.28 -6.50 17.69
CA GLU A 240 -12.27 -7.19 18.52
C GLU A 240 -13.61 -7.42 17.78
N ARG A 241 -14.00 -6.49 16.90
CA ARG A 241 -15.22 -6.56 16.10
C ARG A 241 -15.04 -7.23 14.73
N GLY A 242 -13.84 -7.76 14.43
CA GLY A 242 -13.57 -8.47 13.18
C GLY A 242 -13.52 -7.56 11.93
N VAL A 243 -13.28 -6.26 12.11
CA VAL A 243 -13.04 -5.32 11.01
C VAL A 243 -11.58 -5.44 10.57
N LEU A 244 -11.34 -5.57 9.27
CA LEU A 244 -9.99 -5.70 8.73
C LEU A 244 -9.31 -4.33 8.68
N THR A 245 -8.12 -4.24 9.28
CA THR A 245 -7.39 -2.98 9.39
C THR A 245 -6.11 -2.97 8.57
N LYS A 246 -5.93 -1.90 7.79
CA LYS A 246 -4.71 -1.58 7.08
C LYS A 246 -4.04 -0.41 7.78
N ILE A 247 -2.78 -0.56 8.16
CA ILE A 247 -2.01 0.51 8.75
C ILE A 247 -1.23 1.21 7.65
N ASN A 248 -1.40 2.53 7.50
CA ASN A 248 -0.52 3.36 6.69
C ASN A 248 0.54 3.99 7.60
N SER A 249 1.80 3.94 7.18
CA SER A 249 2.90 4.61 7.87
C SER A 249 3.77 5.35 6.87
N VAL A 250 4.06 6.62 7.12
CA VAL A 250 4.98 7.43 6.32
C VAL A 250 6.38 7.27 6.89
N LEU A 251 7.30 6.76 6.07
CA LEU A 251 8.73 6.66 6.37
C LEU A 251 9.39 8.03 6.24
N ILE A 252 9.84 8.56 7.36
CA ILE A 252 10.46 9.88 7.50
C ILE A 252 11.91 9.69 8.00
N PRO A 253 12.91 9.81 7.11
CA PRO A 253 14.32 9.65 7.45
C PRO A 253 14.75 10.53 8.63
N GLY A 254 15.49 9.96 9.58
CA GLY A 254 15.97 10.64 10.79
C GLY A 254 14.90 10.99 11.82
N ILE A 255 13.62 10.62 11.59
CA ILE A 255 12.53 10.80 12.55
C ILE A 255 11.98 9.47 13.02
N ASN A 256 11.47 8.63 12.11
CA ASN A 256 10.83 7.37 12.47
C ASN A 256 11.35 6.14 11.70
N ASP A 257 12.40 6.29 10.89
CA ASP A 257 12.99 5.23 10.08
C ASP A 257 13.31 3.94 10.85
N LYS A 258 14.01 4.07 11.99
CA LYS A 258 14.28 2.95 12.90
C LYS A 258 13.05 2.56 13.72
N HIS A 259 12.22 3.56 14.06
CA HIS A 259 11.03 3.41 14.89
C HIS A 259 9.93 2.57 14.23
N LEU A 260 9.83 2.58 12.91
CA LEU A 260 8.77 1.88 12.19
C LEU A 260 8.80 0.35 12.37
N ILE A 261 9.95 -0.21 12.74
CA ILE A 261 10.06 -1.63 13.10
C ILE A 261 9.26 -1.91 14.39
N GLU A 262 9.33 -1.00 15.37
CA GLU A 262 8.58 -1.10 16.61
C GLU A 262 7.09 -0.83 16.39
N VAL A 263 6.76 0.17 15.57
CA VAL A 263 5.38 0.44 15.12
C VAL A 263 4.78 -0.82 14.48
N ASN A 264 5.50 -1.46 13.56
CA ASN A 264 5.07 -2.69 12.89
C ASN A 264 4.78 -3.83 13.88
N ARG A 265 5.65 -4.02 14.89
CA ARG A 265 5.42 -5.01 15.96
C ARG A 265 4.17 -4.67 16.77
N ALA A 266 4.03 -3.41 17.19
CA ALA A 266 2.95 -2.96 18.05
C ALA A 266 1.57 -3.05 17.39
N VAL A 267 1.45 -2.66 16.12
CA VAL A 267 0.18 -2.76 15.38
C VAL A 267 -0.17 -4.21 15.03
N LYS A 268 0.83 -5.05 14.73
CA LYS A 268 0.63 -6.49 14.52
C LYS A 268 0.09 -7.16 15.78
N GLN A 269 0.68 -6.89 16.94
CA GLN A 269 0.23 -7.45 18.22
C GLN A 269 -1.23 -7.08 18.53
N ARG A 270 -1.68 -5.93 18.04
CA ARG A 270 -3.05 -5.43 18.19
C ARG A 270 -4.01 -5.90 17.09
N GLY A 271 -3.54 -6.76 16.18
CA GLY A 271 -4.38 -7.40 15.16
C GLY A 271 -4.60 -6.58 13.90
N ALA A 272 -3.67 -5.67 13.56
CA ALA A 272 -3.59 -5.14 12.20
C ALA A 272 -3.51 -6.29 11.17
N PHE A 273 -4.17 -6.14 10.02
CA PHE A 273 -4.15 -7.14 8.95
C PHE A 273 -3.04 -6.87 7.92
N LEU A 274 -2.90 -5.60 7.51
CA LEU A 274 -1.88 -5.14 6.56
C LEU A 274 -1.13 -3.94 7.11
N HIS A 275 0.12 -3.78 6.70
CA HIS A 275 0.88 -2.57 6.93
C HIS A 275 1.50 -2.09 5.63
N ASN A 276 1.25 -0.82 5.31
CA ASN A 276 1.65 -0.13 4.11
C ASN A 276 2.61 0.99 4.51
N ILE A 277 3.91 0.72 4.37
CA ILE A 277 4.97 1.69 4.63
C ILE A 277 5.24 2.47 3.34
N MET A 278 4.89 3.76 3.35
CA MET A 278 4.97 4.67 2.22
C MET A 278 6.12 5.65 2.40
N PRO A 279 6.79 6.09 1.32
CA PRO A 279 7.84 7.09 1.43
C PRO A 279 7.27 8.48 1.75
N LEU A 280 8.00 9.27 2.54
CA LEU A 280 7.77 10.70 2.63
C LEU A 280 8.03 11.37 1.28
N ILE A 281 7.08 12.21 0.85
CA ILE A 281 7.24 13.10 -0.31
C ILE A 281 7.55 14.50 0.20
N SER A 282 8.82 14.89 0.15
CA SER A 282 9.33 16.19 0.63
C SER A 282 9.58 17.20 -0.50
N ASP A 283 8.82 17.13 -1.59
CA ASP A 283 8.98 18.10 -2.69
C ASP A 283 8.46 19.50 -2.24
N PRO A 284 9.29 20.56 -2.31
CA PRO A 284 8.91 21.92 -1.90
C PRO A 284 7.69 22.47 -2.64
N SER A 285 7.41 22.03 -3.87
CA SER A 285 6.28 22.49 -4.68
C SER A 285 4.92 22.21 -4.03
N HIS A 286 4.83 21.22 -3.13
CA HIS A 286 3.62 20.92 -2.38
C HIS A 286 3.40 21.86 -1.18
N GLY A 287 4.38 22.69 -0.82
CA GLY A 287 4.29 23.67 0.26
C GLY A 287 4.01 23.07 1.64
N THR A 288 4.42 21.82 1.89
CA THR A 288 4.31 21.19 3.21
C THR A 288 5.46 21.66 4.11
N TYR A 289 5.28 21.62 5.43
CA TYR A 289 6.35 22.03 6.35
C TYR A 289 7.61 21.19 6.13
N PHE A 290 7.46 19.87 5.98
CA PHE A 290 8.61 19.00 5.68
C PHE A 290 9.19 19.19 4.29
N GLY A 291 8.39 19.57 3.28
CA GLY A 291 8.92 19.90 1.96
C GLY A 291 9.74 21.18 1.94
N LEU A 292 9.46 22.13 2.84
CA LEU A 292 10.17 23.42 2.91
C LEU A 292 11.32 23.43 3.91
N HIS A 293 11.19 22.71 5.03
CA HIS A 293 12.07 22.82 6.20
C HIS A 293 12.44 21.48 6.83
N GLY A 294 11.93 20.36 6.31
CA GLY A 294 12.07 19.05 6.94
C GLY A 294 13.11 18.14 6.28
N PRO A 295 13.09 16.85 6.65
CA PRO A 295 13.99 15.87 6.08
C PRO A 295 13.66 15.59 4.61
N ARG A 296 14.67 15.17 3.85
CA ARG A 296 14.47 14.61 2.51
C ARG A 296 13.56 13.38 2.54
N GLY A 297 12.97 13.06 1.38
CA GLY A 297 12.31 11.77 1.20
C GLY A 297 13.31 10.60 1.30
N PRO A 298 12.87 9.40 1.71
CA PRO A 298 13.72 8.21 1.76
C PRO A 298 14.12 7.77 0.35
N THR A 299 15.31 7.20 0.21
CA THR A 299 15.73 6.52 -1.02
C THR A 299 14.95 5.21 -1.19
N SER A 300 14.92 4.67 -2.42
CA SER A 300 14.31 3.35 -2.64
C SER A 300 15.00 2.23 -1.85
N ARG A 301 16.31 2.36 -1.59
CA ARG A 301 17.06 1.42 -0.74
C ARG A 301 16.61 1.50 0.71
N GLU A 302 16.54 2.71 1.28
CA GLU A 302 16.08 2.92 2.66
C GLU A 302 14.66 2.40 2.87
N LEU A 303 13.75 2.69 1.94
CA LEU A 303 12.38 2.19 2.00
C LEU A 303 12.34 0.66 2.00
N ARG A 304 13.10 0.01 1.11
CA ARG A 304 13.18 -1.45 1.07
C ARG A 304 13.75 -2.03 2.35
N THR A 305 14.84 -1.47 2.87
CA THR A 305 15.45 -1.95 4.12
C THR A 305 14.46 -1.94 5.27
N VAL A 306 13.66 -0.87 5.40
CA VAL A 306 12.62 -0.79 6.45
C VAL A 306 11.49 -1.79 6.18
N GLN A 307 11.05 -1.93 4.92
CA GLN A 307 10.03 -2.91 4.54
C GLN A 307 10.49 -4.34 4.83
N GLU A 308 11.70 -4.73 4.43
CA GLU A 308 12.27 -6.05 4.70
C GLU A 308 12.42 -6.33 6.19
N ALA A 309 12.88 -5.35 6.97
CA ALA A 309 12.94 -5.45 8.43
C ALA A 309 11.54 -5.66 9.07
N CYS A 310 10.47 -5.25 8.38
CA CYS A 310 9.08 -5.43 8.81
C CYS A 310 8.42 -6.71 8.24
N SER A 311 8.98 -7.30 7.18
CA SER A 311 8.41 -8.43 6.42
C SER A 311 8.28 -9.73 7.22
N GLY A 312 9.08 -9.95 8.27
CA GLY A 312 9.01 -11.16 9.11
C GLY A 312 7.78 -11.25 10.03
N GLY A 313 6.84 -10.30 9.89
CA GLY A 313 5.73 -10.10 10.81
C GLY A 313 4.37 -10.05 10.13
N LEU A 314 4.02 -8.88 9.62
CA LEU A 314 2.71 -8.56 9.06
C LEU A 314 2.79 -8.53 7.53
N LYS A 315 1.71 -8.87 6.83
CA LYS A 315 1.67 -8.77 5.36
C LYS A 315 1.86 -7.30 4.97
N LEU A 316 2.92 -7.04 4.19
CA LEU A 316 3.23 -5.70 3.71
C LEU A 316 2.57 -5.46 2.35
N MET A 317 1.88 -4.32 2.23
CA MET A 317 1.33 -3.89 0.95
C MET A 317 2.43 -3.26 0.10
N ARG A 318 2.62 -3.76 -1.13
CA ARG A 318 3.66 -3.27 -2.06
C ARG A 318 3.10 -2.58 -3.31
N HIS A 319 1.80 -2.73 -3.56
CA HIS A 319 1.10 -2.19 -4.74
C HIS A 319 0.36 -0.86 -4.49
N CYS A 320 0.60 -0.20 -3.35
CA CYS A 320 -0.05 1.06 -3.04
C CYS A 320 0.42 2.17 -3.99
N ARG A 321 -0.52 2.94 -4.54
CA ARG A 321 -0.24 4.07 -5.44
C ARG A 321 -0.54 5.46 -4.83
N GLN A 322 -0.85 5.53 -3.53
CA GLN A 322 -1.25 6.77 -2.82
C GLN A 322 -2.36 7.53 -3.59
N CYS A 323 -3.52 6.91 -3.66
CA CYS A 323 -4.60 7.28 -4.57
C CYS A 323 -5.25 8.60 -4.20
N ARG A 324 -5.75 9.34 -5.19
CA ARG A 324 -6.49 10.60 -4.96
C ARG A 324 -7.76 10.37 -4.13
N ALA A 325 -8.25 11.40 -3.44
CA ALA A 325 -9.50 11.32 -2.67
C ALA A 325 -10.76 11.27 -3.57
N ASP A 326 -10.59 11.45 -4.87
CA ASP A 326 -11.61 11.34 -5.92
C ASP A 326 -11.28 10.29 -7.01
N ALA A 327 -10.33 9.39 -6.75
CA ALA A 327 -9.90 8.36 -7.70
C ALA A 327 -11.07 7.45 -8.12
N VAL A 328 -11.12 7.06 -9.39
CA VAL A 328 -12.15 6.16 -9.93
C VAL A 328 -11.49 5.15 -10.87
N GLY A 329 -11.74 3.86 -10.70
CA GLY A 329 -11.25 2.82 -11.63
C GLY A 329 -10.23 1.87 -11.00
N LEU A 330 -9.42 1.24 -11.85
CA LEU A 330 -8.39 0.30 -11.43
C LEU A 330 -7.22 1.03 -10.76
N LEU A 331 -6.38 0.29 -10.03
CA LEU A 331 -5.12 0.85 -9.52
C LEU A 331 -4.23 1.37 -10.65
N ASP A 332 -4.18 0.58 -11.73
CA ASP A 332 -3.32 0.82 -12.87
C ASP A 332 -3.89 1.87 -13.85
N GLU A 333 -5.19 2.19 -13.75
CA GLU A 333 -5.94 3.06 -14.67
C GLU A 333 -6.98 3.92 -13.91
N ASP A 334 -6.63 5.17 -13.62
CA ASP A 334 -7.54 6.15 -12.99
C ASP A 334 -8.36 6.88 -14.07
N ARG A 335 -9.67 6.68 -14.01
CA ARG A 335 -10.70 7.23 -14.91
C ARG A 335 -11.48 8.37 -14.26
N GLY A 336 -11.01 8.92 -13.13
CA GLY A 336 -11.72 9.99 -12.39
C GLY A 336 -12.10 11.21 -13.23
N ALA A 337 -11.30 11.56 -14.23
CA ALA A 337 -11.56 12.69 -15.14
C ALA A 337 -12.81 12.51 -16.02
N GLU A 338 -13.23 11.27 -16.30
CA GLU A 338 -14.45 10.99 -17.07
C GLU A 338 -15.74 11.28 -16.27
N PHE A 339 -15.62 11.44 -14.95
CA PHE A 339 -16.74 11.54 -14.01
C PHE A 339 -16.68 12.85 -13.23
N SER A 340 -16.61 13.96 -13.95
CA SER A 340 -16.79 15.29 -13.38
C SER A 340 -18.24 15.49 -12.90
N LEU A 341 -18.45 16.37 -11.92
CA LEU A 341 -19.79 16.66 -11.41
C LEU A 341 -20.75 17.17 -12.50
N GLU A 342 -20.27 18.07 -13.36
CA GLU A 342 -21.06 18.58 -14.49
C GLU A 342 -21.48 17.44 -15.44
N SER A 343 -20.57 16.52 -15.73
CA SER A 343 -20.85 15.36 -16.58
C SER A 343 -21.89 14.44 -15.93
N ILE A 344 -21.80 14.21 -14.62
CA ILE A 344 -22.72 13.31 -13.88
C ILE A 344 -24.13 13.88 -13.79
N GLU A 345 -24.29 15.20 -13.71
CA GLU A 345 -25.62 15.81 -13.63
C GLU A 345 -26.47 15.52 -14.86
N GLN A 346 -25.83 15.40 -16.03
CA GLN A 346 -26.45 15.14 -17.32
C GLN A 346 -26.60 13.64 -17.65
N MET A 347 -26.10 12.75 -16.80
CA MET A 347 -26.12 11.31 -17.04
C MET A 347 -27.32 10.64 -16.39
N ASP A 348 -28.02 9.80 -17.15
CA ASP A 348 -29.09 8.95 -16.63
C ASP A 348 -28.52 7.84 -15.72
N ILE A 349 -29.23 7.60 -14.62
CA ILE A 349 -28.88 6.56 -13.64
C ILE A 349 -29.45 5.23 -14.14
N GLY A 350 -28.66 4.50 -14.92
CA GLY A 350 -28.94 3.12 -15.32
C GLY A 350 -28.29 2.12 -14.37
N TYR A 351 -28.58 2.17 -13.08
CA TYR A 351 -28.02 1.19 -12.13
C TYR A 351 -28.88 -0.09 -12.13
N ASP A 352 -28.45 -1.08 -12.89
CA ASP A 352 -29.05 -2.42 -12.87
C ASP A 352 -28.13 -3.40 -12.12
N ARG A 353 -28.62 -3.85 -10.96
CA ARG A 353 -27.91 -4.80 -10.11
C ARG A 353 -27.74 -6.16 -10.78
N ASN A 354 -28.68 -6.61 -11.60
CA ASN A 354 -28.65 -7.93 -12.23
C ASN A 354 -27.55 -7.98 -13.30
N ILE A 355 -27.51 -6.97 -14.18
CA ILE A 355 -26.47 -6.84 -15.22
C ILE A 355 -25.07 -6.85 -14.60
N ARG A 356 -24.92 -6.17 -13.47
CA ARG A 356 -23.67 -6.09 -12.73
C ARG A 356 -23.27 -7.42 -12.09
N GLN A 357 -24.22 -8.14 -11.49
CA GLN A 357 -23.97 -9.47 -10.95
C GLN A 357 -23.55 -10.47 -12.03
N GLU A 358 -24.21 -10.46 -13.19
CA GLU A 358 -23.82 -11.30 -14.34
C GLU A 358 -22.39 -10.99 -14.82
N TYR A 359 -22.04 -9.70 -14.90
CA TYR A 359 -20.68 -9.29 -15.24
C TYR A 359 -19.66 -9.83 -14.23
N GLN A 360 -19.96 -9.71 -12.93
CA GLN A 360 -19.07 -10.17 -11.86
C GLN A 360 -18.87 -11.69 -11.92
N VAL A 361 -19.93 -12.47 -12.10
CA VAL A 361 -19.85 -13.94 -12.22
C VAL A 361 -18.99 -14.36 -13.42
N ARG A 362 -19.18 -13.72 -14.58
CA ARG A 362 -18.34 -13.98 -15.76
C ARG A 362 -16.87 -13.68 -15.48
N MET A 363 -16.59 -12.53 -14.86
CA MET A 363 -15.22 -12.12 -14.55
C MET A 363 -14.56 -13.06 -13.53
N GLU A 364 -15.29 -13.49 -12.49
CA GLU A 364 -14.80 -14.46 -11.51
C GLU A 364 -14.46 -15.81 -12.18
N THR A 365 -15.29 -16.25 -13.12
CA THR A 365 -15.05 -17.49 -13.89
C THR A 365 -13.78 -17.39 -14.72
N GLU A 366 -13.57 -16.26 -15.42
CA GLU A 366 -12.34 -16.00 -16.18
C GLU A 366 -11.10 -15.96 -15.28
N LEU A 367 -11.21 -15.37 -14.09
CA LEU A 367 -10.12 -15.32 -13.11
C LEU A 367 -9.77 -16.69 -12.55
N MET A 368 -10.77 -17.52 -12.25
CA MET A 368 -10.53 -18.90 -11.81
C MET A 368 -9.77 -19.69 -12.87
N ALA A 369 -10.18 -19.60 -14.13
CA ALA A 369 -9.45 -20.24 -15.24
C ALA A 369 -8.01 -19.73 -15.37
N GLN A 370 -7.77 -18.42 -15.18
CA GLN A 370 -6.41 -17.86 -15.18
C GLN A 370 -5.57 -18.35 -13.99
N ARG A 371 -6.15 -18.49 -12.80
CA ARG A 371 -5.48 -19.02 -11.60
C ARG A 371 -5.10 -20.48 -11.79
N GLU A 372 -5.98 -21.28 -12.37
CA GLU A 372 -5.70 -22.68 -12.72
C GLU A 372 -4.54 -22.76 -13.72
N ALA A 373 -4.60 -22.00 -14.81
CA ALA A 373 -3.50 -21.93 -15.78
C ALA A 373 -2.18 -21.46 -15.14
N LYS A 374 -2.20 -20.45 -14.25
CA LYS A 374 -1.02 -19.99 -13.51
C LYS A 374 -0.48 -21.04 -12.54
N ARG A 375 -1.32 -21.90 -11.95
CA ARG A 375 -0.88 -23.02 -11.09
C ARG A 375 -0.16 -24.12 -11.85
N GLU A 376 -0.41 -24.26 -13.15
CA GLU A 376 0.27 -25.25 -14.00
C GLU A 376 1.67 -24.78 -14.46
N VAL A 377 1.90 -23.47 -14.52
CA VAL A 377 3.17 -22.86 -14.98
C VAL A 377 4.41 -23.25 -14.13
N PRO A 378 4.37 -23.30 -12.78
CA PRO A 378 5.51 -23.70 -11.96
C PRO A 378 6.04 -25.11 -12.22
N ALA A 379 5.23 -26.01 -12.80
CA ALA A 379 5.65 -27.37 -13.13
C ALA A 379 6.67 -27.41 -14.29
N LEU A 380 6.71 -26.36 -15.13
CA LEU A 380 7.52 -26.32 -16.35
C LEU A 380 8.89 -25.64 -16.17
N THR A 381 9.17 -25.01 -15.03
CA THR A 381 10.41 -24.21 -14.85
C THR A 381 11.09 -24.45 -13.51
N GLN A 382 11.52 -25.69 -13.23
CA GLN A 382 12.36 -25.97 -12.06
C GLN A 382 13.66 -25.15 -12.12
N VAL A 383 13.93 -24.36 -11.07
CA VAL A 383 15.20 -23.63 -10.92
C VAL A 383 16.30 -24.66 -10.61
N ARG A 384 17.43 -24.59 -11.32
CA ARG A 384 18.60 -25.41 -11.00
C ARG A 384 19.12 -25.04 -9.60
N LYS A 385 19.26 -26.04 -8.72
CA LYS A 385 19.58 -25.97 -7.27
C LYS A 385 20.82 -25.17 -6.86
N ALA A 386 21.59 -24.59 -7.78
CA ALA A 386 22.96 -24.11 -7.55
C ALA A 386 23.07 -22.67 -7.00
N THR A 387 21.98 -21.91 -6.87
CA THR A 387 22.04 -20.44 -6.70
C THR A 387 21.27 -19.89 -5.49
N GLY A 388 21.08 -20.71 -4.44
CA GLY A 388 20.14 -20.46 -3.33
C GLY A 388 20.24 -19.12 -2.58
N ALA A 389 21.30 -18.34 -2.76
CA ALA A 389 21.45 -17.01 -2.14
C ALA A 389 21.33 -15.83 -3.12
N LEU A 390 21.30 -16.05 -4.44
CA LEU A 390 21.27 -14.97 -5.42
C LEU A 390 19.87 -14.35 -5.50
N LYS A 391 19.80 -13.03 -5.32
CA LYS A 391 18.60 -12.22 -5.49
C LYS A 391 18.90 -11.05 -6.41
N VAL A 392 18.05 -10.83 -7.41
CA VAL A 392 18.22 -9.74 -8.38
C VAL A 392 16.91 -9.01 -8.61
N ASN A 393 16.98 -7.69 -8.78
CA ASN A 393 15.83 -6.90 -9.20
C ASN A 393 15.76 -6.80 -10.71
N ILE A 394 14.56 -6.88 -11.27
CA ILE A 394 14.26 -6.59 -12.67
C ILE A 394 13.19 -5.50 -12.75
N ALA A 395 13.32 -4.61 -13.72
CA ALA A 395 12.28 -3.66 -14.10
C ALA A 395 11.47 -4.22 -15.27
N VAL A 396 10.16 -4.00 -15.28
CA VAL A 396 9.26 -4.51 -16.32
C VAL A 396 8.37 -3.39 -16.83
N ALA A 397 8.47 -3.14 -18.13
CA ALA A 397 7.57 -2.27 -18.87
C ALA A 397 6.31 -3.04 -19.24
N THR A 398 5.18 -2.66 -18.64
CA THR A 398 3.88 -3.30 -18.88
C THR A 398 2.76 -2.28 -18.98
N LYS A 399 1.78 -2.57 -19.83
CA LYS A 399 0.48 -1.91 -19.93
C LYS A 399 -0.61 -2.68 -19.17
N GLY A 400 -0.24 -3.67 -18.35
CA GLY A 400 -1.15 -4.47 -17.51
C GLY A 400 -1.23 -5.95 -17.89
N ARG A 401 -2.19 -6.66 -17.29
CA ARG A 401 -2.49 -8.09 -17.48
C ARG A 401 -1.33 -9.06 -17.17
N GLY A 402 -0.35 -8.63 -16.37
CA GLY A 402 0.80 -9.47 -15.97
C GLY A 402 1.70 -9.88 -17.15
N ARG A 403 1.80 -9.05 -18.20
CA ARG A 403 2.61 -9.35 -19.40
C ARG A 403 3.66 -8.29 -19.69
N VAL A 404 4.74 -8.68 -20.36
CA VAL A 404 5.78 -7.76 -20.88
C VAL A 404 5.31 -7.14 -22.20
N ASN A 405 4.56 -6.04 -22.15
CA ASN A 405 3.92 -5.44 -23.33
C ASN A 405 4.08 -3.91 -23.40
N GLY A 406 4.97 -3.33 -22.59
CA GLY A 406 5.29 -1.90 -22.60
C GLY A 406 6.49 -1.58 -23.50
N HIS A 407 6.40 -0.47 -24.25
CA HIS A 407 7.53 0.06 -25.03
C HIS A 407 8.31 1.07 -24.18
N PHE A 408 9.65 0.99 -24.18
CA PHE A 408 10.49 1.84 -23.34
C PHE A 408 10.24 3.35 -23.51
N GLY A 409 10.01 3.81 -24.75
CA GLY A 409 9.80 5.23 -25.02
C GLY A 409 8.46 5.79 -24.53
N ASN A 410 7.47 4.93 -24.33
CA ASN A 410 6.07 5.31 -24.06
C ASN A 410 5.58 4.83 -22.70
N ILE A 411 6.50 4.49 -21.80
CA ILE A 411 6.17 4.13 -20.42
C ILE A 411 6.37 5.33 -19.50
N SER A 412 5.41 5.53 -18.62
CA SER A 412 5.50 6.45 -17.49
C SER A 412 5.76 5.72 -16.17
N GLU A 413 5.82 4.39 -16.20
CA GLU A 413 6.01 3.56 -15.01
C GLU A 413 6.61 2.19 -15.34
N LEU A 414 7.43 1.67 -14.41
CA LEU A 414 8.04 0.35 -14.44
C LEU A 414 7.62 -0.44 -13.19
N LYS A 415 7.27 -1.71 -13.38
CA LYS A 415 7.05 -2.67 -12.28
C LYS A 415 8.37 -3.32 -11.89
N ILE A 416 8.72 -3.31 -10.61
CA ILE A 416 9.96 -3.90 -10.10
C ILE A 416 9.66 -5.23 -9.43
N PHE A 417 10.39 -6.26 -9.83
CA PHE A 417 10.30 -7.60 -9.26
C PHE A 417 11.67 -8.03 -8.72
N GLU A 418 11.68 -8.65 -7.54
CA GLU A 418 12.81 -9.42 -7.03
C GLU A 418 12.67 -10.85 -7.56
N VAL A 419 13.72 -11.36 -8.17
CA VAL A 419 13.80 -12.72 -8.67
C VAL A 419 14.91 -13.45 -7.91
N SER A 420 14.58 -14.63 -7.41
CA SER A 420 15.52 -15.51 -6.74
C SER A 420 15.16 -16.98 -6.97
N ALA A 421 15.94 -17.89 -6.39
CA ALA A 421 15.62 -19.31 -6.43
C ALA A 421 14.26 -19.66 -5.79
N SER A 422 13.75 -18.84 -4.86
CA SER A 422 12.45 -19.05 -4.21
C SER A 422 11.26 -18.61 -5.08
N GLY A 423 11.49 -17.82 -6.13
CA GLY A 423 10.44 -17.34 -7.02
C GLY A 423 10.61 -15.89 -7.45
N VAL A 424 9.52 -15.35 -7.99
CA VAL A 424 9.40 -13.96 -8.46
C VAL A 424 8.46 -13.24 -7.51
N HIS A 425 8.93 -12.14 -6.92
CA HIS A 425 8.19 -11.37 -5.93
C HIS A 425 8.09 -9.93 -6.38
N PHE A 426 6.88 -9.38 -6.46
CA PHE A 426 6.71 -7.97 -6.74
C PHE A 426 7.27 -7.11 -5.59
N VAL A 427 8.03 -6.08 -5.94
CA VAL A 427 8.67 -5.17 -4.97
C VAL A 427 7.95 -3.83 -4.93
N GLY A 428 7.48 -3.34 -6.08
CA GLY A 428 6.78 -2.07 -6.18
C GLY A 428 6.95 -1.42 -7.55
N TYR A 429 6.63 -0.13 -7.63
CA TYR A 429 6.69 0.64 -8.87
C TYR A 429 7.84 1.64 -8.88
N ARG A 430 8.28 2.03 -10.08
CA ARG A 430 9.13 3.20 -10.33
C ARG A 430 8.46 4.08 -11.38
N ARG A 431 8.10 5.30 -11.00
CA ARG A 431 7.58 6.29 -11.95
C ARG A 431 8.74 6.88 -12.73
N VAL A 432 8.54 7.00 -14.02
CA VAL A 432 9.51 7.53 -14.97
C VAL A 432 8.84 8.57 -15.85
N GLU A 433 9.59 9.57 -16.26
CA GLU A 433 9.12 10.52 -17.27
C GLU A 433 9.15 9.85 -18.65
N LEU A 434 8.25 10.26 -19.54
CA LEU A 434 8.22 9.75 -20.90
C LEU A 434 9.51 10.15 -21.62
N TYR A 435 10.32 9.15 -21.98
CA TYR A 435 11.55 9.34 -22.75
C TYR A 435 11.25 9.91 -24.15
N CYS A 436 10.17 9.43 -24.79
CA CYS A 436 9.79 9.88 -26.13
C CYS A 436 8.64 10.90 -26.03
N GLN A 437 8.88 12.13 -26.47
CA GLN A 437 7.84 13.11 -26.78
C GLN A 437 7.97 13.52 -28.24
N GLY A 438 6.96 13.20 -29.07
CA GLY A 438 6.94 13.63 -30.47
C GLY A 438 7.98 12.96 -31.37
N GLY A 439 8.52 11.79 -31.01
CA GLY A 439 9.46 11.03 -31.85
C GLY A 439 10.94 11.34 -31.62
N TYR A 440 11.26 12.30 -30.75
CA TYR A 440 12.63 12.60 -30.32
C TYR A 440 12.87 12.08 -28.91
N GLY A 441 14.06 11.48 -28.70
CA GLY A 441 14.52 11.05 -27.37
C GLY A 441 15.08 12.23 -26.58
N ASP A 442 14.86 12.21 -25.26
CA ASP A 442 15.36 13.21 -24.33
C ASP A 442 16.42 12.58 -23.41
N ASP A 443 17.68 12.97 -23.61
CA ASP A 443 18.84 12.41 -22.90
C ASP A 443 18.81 12.73 -21.38
N GLU A 444 18.31 13.90 -20.98
CA GLU A 444 18.17 14.24 -19.56
C GLU A 444 17.14 13.34 -18.85
N ARG A 445 16.05 13.01 -19.56
CA ARG A 445 15.04 12.06 -19.04
C ARG A 445 15.57 10.65 -18.99
N LEU A 446 16.36 10.22 -19.98
CA LEU A 446 16.98 8.90 -19.97
C LEU A 446 17.88 8.71 -18.73
N VAL A 447 18.68 9.71 -18.38
CA VAL A 447 19.49 9.70 -17.16
C VAL A 447 18.62 9.55 -15.90
N ARG A 448 17.46 10.22 -15.83
CA ARG A 448 16.52 10.06 -14.70
C ARG A 448 15.92 8.66 -14.65
N ILE A 449 15.57 8.07 -15.78
CA ILE A 449 15.09 6.68 -15.86
C ILE A 449 16.15 5.73 -15.33
N ILE A 450 17.38 5.83 -15.83
CA ILE A 450 18.51 4.99 -15.42
C ILE A 450 18.74 5.12 -13.91
N ARG A 451 18.73 6.34 -13.36
CA ARG A 451 18.82 6.58 -11.91
C ARG A 451 17.68 5.90 -11.14
N ALA A 452 16.45 5.94 -11.66
CA ALA A 452 15.27 5.36 -11.00
C ALA A 452 15.28 3.83 -10.92
N ILE A 453 15.97 3.16 -11.86
CA ILE A 453 16.12 1.70 -11.90
C ILE A 453 17.59 1.26 -11.74
N ASN A 454 18.42 2.11 -11.14
CA ASN A 454 19.84 1.82 -10.95
C ASN A 454 20.09 0.61 -10.03
N ASP A 455 19.08 0.10 -9.34
CA ASP A 455 19.12 -1.09 -8.50
C ASP A 455 18.68 -2.36 -9.25
N CYS A 456 18.25 -2.25 -10.50
CA CYS A 456 17.79 -3.35 -11.34
C CYS A 456 18.93 -3.89 -12.22
N HIS A 457 18.96 -5.21 -12.42
CA HIS A 457 19.94 -5.91 -13.25
C HIS A 457 19.50 -6.00 -14.71
N ALA A 458 18.18 -5.96 -14.93
CA ALA A 458 17.60 -5.96 -16.26
C ALA A 458 16.32 -5.12 -16.32
N ILE A 459 15.96 -4.72 -17.54
CA ILE A 459 14.68 -4.12 -17.88
C ILE A 459 14.01 -4.91 -19.03
N PHE A 460 12.80 -5.40 -18.77
CA PHE A 460 11.99 -6.17 -19.70
C PHE A 460 11.04 -5.24 -20.44
N VAL A 461 11.09 -5.26 -21.77
CA VAL A 461 10.37 -4.33 -22.64
C VAL A 461 9.85 -5.08 -23.86
N ALA A 462 8.73 -4.63 -24.41
CA ALA A 462 8.26 -5.09 -25.72
C ALA A 462 9.13 -4.57 -26.86
N LYS A 463 9.71 -3.37 -26.69
CA LYS A 463 10.64 -2.76 -27.64
C LYS A 463 11.47 -1.65 -27.01
N ILE A 464 12.73 -1.52 -27.40
CA ILE A 464 13.61 -0.40 -27.03
C ILE A 464 14.46 0.10 -28.21
N GLY A 465 14.76 1.40 -28.21
CA GLY A 465 15.63 2.02 -29.21
C GLY A 465 17.13 1.74 -28.96
N ILE A 466 17.96 1.93 -29.97
CA ILE A 466 19.41 1.65 -29.90
C ILE A 466 20.12 2.56 -28.89
N CYS A 467 19.81 3.85 -28.88
CA CYS A 467 20.44 4.81 -27.96
C CYS A 467 20.15 4.47 -26.48
N PRO A 468 18.88 4.34 -26.03
CA PRO A 468 18.59 3.91 -24.66
C PRO A 468 19.18 2.56 -24.28
N ARG A 469 19.22 1.60 -25.23
CA ARG A 469 19.83 0.29 -25.00
C ARG A 469 21.31 0.41 -24.63
N LYS A 470 22.05 1.26 -25.34
CA LYS A 470 23.47 1.48 -25.08
C LYS A 470 23.70 2.10 -23.70
N GLU A 471 22.98 3.16 -23.37
CA GLU A 471 23.16 3.82 -22.06
C GLU A 471 22.75 2.94 -20.88
N LEU A 472 21.70 2.13 -21.02
CA LEU A 472 21.35 1.13 -20.01
C LEU A 472 22.48 0.11 -19.82
N ALA A 473 23.08 -0.37 -20.91
CA ALA A 473 24.22 -1.28 -20.84
C ALA A 473 25.43 -0.63 -20.17
N ASP A 474 25.73 0.64 -20.46
CA ASP A 474 26.79 1.41 -19.82
C ASP A 474 26.54 1.59 -18.30
N ALA A 475 25.26 1.64 -17.89
CA ALA A 475 24.84 1.65 -16.48
C ALA A 475 24.78 0.25 -15.83
N GLY A 476 25.11 -0.80 -16.58
CA GLY A 476 25.08 -2.20 -16.13
C GLY A 476 23.68 -2.80 -16.02
N ILE A 477 22.71 -2.29 -16.79
CA ILE A 477 21.32 -2.75 -16.84
C ILE A 477 21.06 -3.42 -18.20
N GLU A 478 20.76 -4.72 -18.17
CA GLU A 478 20.48 -5.51 -19.38
C GLU A 478 19.09 -5.19 -19.95
N SER A 479 18.98 -4.77 -21.22
CA SER A 479 17.68 -4.60 -21.87
C SER A 479 17.21 -5.92 -22.48
N VAL A 480 16.02 -6.39 -22.10
CA VAL A 480 15.49 -7.71 -22.47
C VAL A 480 14.20 -7.56 -23.30
N GLU A 481 14.28 -7.86 -24.60
CA GLU A 481 13.13 -7.86 -25.54
C GLU A 481 12.59 -9.26 -25.86
N GLN A 482 13.37 -10.31 -25.57
CA GLN A 482 13.08 -11.69 -25.99
C GLN A 482 11.78 -12.29 -25.42
N TYR A 483 11.22 -11.66 -24.38
CA TYR A 483 9.99 -12.09 -23.72
C TYR A 483 8.81 -11.14 -24.00
N ALA A 484 8.85 -10.36 -25.08
CA ALA A 484 7.74 -9.50 -25.46
C ALA A 484 6.44 -10.31 -25.61
N GLY A 485 5.38 -9.88 -24.90
CA GLY A 485 4.07 -10.54 -24.86
C GLY A 485 3.94 -11.64 -23.81
N GLU A 486 5.04 -12.16 -23.26
CA GLU A 486 5.03 -13.26 -22.29
C GLU A 486 4.50 -12.85 -20.91
N ILE A 487 4.09 -13.85 -20.12
CA ILE A 487 3.75 -13.69 -18.71
C ILE A 487 5.01 -13.29 -17.93
N VAL A 488 4.92 -12.24 -17.11
CA VAL A 488 6.06 -11.64 -16.42
C VAL A 488 6.80 -12.65 -15.54
N GLU A 489 6.07 -13.48 -14.80
CA GLU A 489 6.64 -14.49 -13.91
C GLU A 489 7.42 -15.57 -14.68
N VAL A 490 6.96 -15.94 -15.89
CA VAL A 490 7.64 -16.90 -16.77
C VAL A 490 8.90 -16.29 -17.36
N ALA A 491 8.78 -15.06 -17.88
CA ALA A 491 9.89 -14.30 -18.45
C ALA A 491 11.00 -14.09 -17.42
N ALA A 492 10.63 -13.65 -16.21
CA ALA A 492 11.54 -13.39 -15.10
C ALA A 492 12.30 -14.65 -14.66
N ARG A 493 11.60 -15.79 -14.50
CA ARG A 493 12.23 -17.07 -14.13
C ARG A 493 13.16 -17.59 -15.21
N SER A 494 12.73 -17.52 -16.47
CA SER A 494 13.55 -17.97 -17.61
C SER A 494 14.84 -17.17 -17.70
N TRP A 495 14.73 -15.84 -17.61
CA TRP A 495 15.90 -14.95 -17.60
C TRP A 495 16.81 -15.18 -16.40
N PHE A 496 16.26 -15.36 -15.20
CA PHE A 496 17.06 -15.59 -13.99
C PHE A 496 17.86 -16.89 -14.05
N ASN A 497 17.31 -17.96 -14.63
CA ASN A 497 18.03 -19.22 -14.82
C ASN A 497 19.25 -19.04 -15.73
N ASP A 498 19.09 -18.29 -16.82
CA ASP A 498 20.16 -17.97 -17.75
C ASP A 498 21.19 -17.02 -17.11
N TYR A 499 20.74 -15.93 -16.49
CA TYR A 499 21.57 -14.97 -15.76
C TYR A 499 22.41 -15.64 -14.66
N SER A 500 21.78 -16.48 -13.84
CA SER A 500 22.48 -17.19 -12.76
C SER A 500 23.50 -18.21 -13.29
N SER A 501 23.24 -18.83 -14.45
CA SER A 501 24.21 -19.70 -15.13
C SER A 501 25.41 -18.89 -15.65
N ARG A 502 25.19 -17.71 -16.22
CA ARG A 502 26.27 -16.79 -16.64
C ARG A 502 27.13 -16.36 -15.46
N VAL A 503 26.52 -16.00 -14.34
CA VAL A 503 27.21 -15.61 -13.10
C VAL A 503 28.04 -16.78 -12.54
N ALA A 504 27.48 -17.99 -12.49
CA ALA A 504 28.20 -19.18 -12.02
C ALA A 504 29.38 -19.56 -12.93
N GLY A 505 29.30 -19.26 -14.23
CA GLY A 505 30.36 -19.46 -15.22
C GLY A 505 31.46 -18.40 -15.23
N GLY A 506 31.51 -17.48 -14.24
CA GLY A 506 32.50 -16.41 -14.16
C GLY A 506 32.12 -15.12 -14.88
N GLY A 507 30.88 -15.00 -15.34
CA GLY A 507 30.33 -13.73 -15.82
C GLY A 507 30.31 -12.68 -14.71
N SER A 508 30.68 -11.44 -15.04
CA SER A 508 30.76 -10.34 -14.06
C SER A 508 29.42 -10.15 -13.35
N LEU A 509 29.37 -10.45 -12.05
CA LEU A 509 28.32 -9.94 -11.16
C LEU A 509 28.37 -8.43 -11.22
N ARG A 510 27.22 -7.78 -11.38
CA ARG A 510 27.12 -6.34 -11.19
C ARG A 510 27.68 -6.04 -9.79
N LYS A 511 28.84 -5.39 -9.70
CA LYS A 511 29.40 -4.94 -8.42
C LYS A 511 28.33 -4.07 -7.78
N HIS A 512 27.83 -4.47 -6.61
CA HIS A 512 27.00 -3.60 -5.80
C HIS A 512 27.75 -2.28 -5.64
N CYS A 513 27.21 -1.18 -6.14
CA CYS A 513 27.72 0.15 -5.83
C CYS A 513 27.37 0.42 -4.36
N ASP A 514 28.25 0.01 -3.46
CA ASP A 514 28.34 0.65 -2.14
C ASP A 514 28.90 2.07 -2.36
N GLU A 515 28.13 3.06 -1.91
CA GLU A 515 28.46 4.48 -2.03
C GLU A 515 29.68 4.81 -1.15
N THR A 516 30.87 4.84 -1.74
CA THR A 516 32.02 5.60 -1.22
C THR A 516 32.53 6.66 -2.19
N HIS A 517 31.71 7.09 -3.15
CA HIS A 517 32.08 8.15 -4.09
C HIS A 517 30.94 9.14 -4.32
N ASP A 518 30.65 9.97 -3.30
CA ASP A 518 29.95 11.26 -3.53
C ASP A 518 30.45 12.39 -2.60
N GLN A 519 31.71 12.31 -2.15
CA GLN A 519 32.43 13.43 -1.52
C GLN A 519 33.73 13.72 -2.27
N ALA A 520 33.64 14.01 -3.57
CA ALA A 520 34.72 14.68 -4.29
C ALA A 520 34.22 15.15 -5.66
N LYS A 521 33.49 16.28 -5.69
CA LYS A 521 33.53 17.32 -6.73
C LYS A 521 32.40 18.32 -6.50
N GLY A 522 32.76 19.40 -5.82
CA GLY A 522 31.95 20.60 -5.65
C GLY A 522 32.87 21.71 -5.14
N VAL A 523 33.68 22.25 -6.05
CA VAL A 523 34.18 23.62 -5.99
C VAL A 523 33.24 24.44 -6.85
#